data_AF-A0A9X2NK46-F1
#
_entry.id   AF-A0A9X2NK46-F1
#
_cell.length_a   1.000
_cell.length_b   1.000
_cell.length_c   1.000
_cell.angle_alpha   90.00
_cell.angle_beta   90.00
_cell.angle_gamma   90.00
#
_symmetry.space_group_name_H-M   'P 1'
#
loop_
_entity.id
_entity.type
_entity.pdbx_description
1 polymer ?
#
loop_
_entity_poly.entity_id
_entity_poly.type
_entity_poly.pdbx_seq_one_letter_code
_entity_poly.pdbx_strand_id
1 'polypeptide(L)'
;MNDSSERGGEARRAVRAGAIAAVVSGIPSTVHALCTGRDILAATRAAGTVCPGRRDRPGVAAGLVAHVLVSAGWTAVLAAIARRRRLGSFRGAAAGLAIAALDLGVAGRAYPAVQALPRAPQVLDHLVFGAVTGALLDRPHRTGQGTTWTTSPGCSEL
;
A
#
# COMPACT_ATOMS: atom_id res chain seq x y z
N MET A 1 4.35 15.86 26.26
CA MET A 1 5.52 15.59 25.39
C MET A 1 5.42 14.28 24.58
N ASN A 2 4.52 13.32 24.90
CA ASN A 2 4.46 12.01 24.21
C ASN A 2 3.74 11.99 22.85
N ASP A 3 2.84 12.95 22.59
CA ASP A 3 1.94 12.89 21.42
C ASP A 3 2.67 13.07 20.07
N SER A 4 3.76 13.85 20.04
CA SER A 4 4.54 14.09 18.83
C SER A 4 5.44 12.90 18.45
N SER A 5 5.93 12.13 19.42
CA SER A 5 6.80 10.97 19.16
C SER A 5 6.01 9.76 18.67
N GLU A 6 4.81 9.52 19.23
CA GLU A 6 3.91 8.46 18.78
C GLU A 6 3.43 8.72 17.35
N ARG A 7 3.00 9.96 17.03
CA ARG A 7 2.62 10.33 15.66
C ARG A 7 3.76 10.17 14.65
N GLY A 8 5.00 10.48 15.04
CA GLY A 8 6.18 10.26 14.20
C GLY A 8 6.47 8.77 13.93
N GLY A 9 6.23 7.90 14.91
CA GLY A 9 6.34 6.44 14.78
C GLY A 9 5.28 5.85 13.85
N GLU A 10 4.03 6.30 13.99
CA GLU A 10 2.91 5.88 13.14
C GLU A 10 3.11 6.30 11.68
N ALA A 11 3.51 7.55 11.44
CA ALA A 11 3.73 8.07 10.08
C ALA A 11 4.83 7.28 9.36
N ARG A 12 5.97 7.05 10.01
CA ARG A 12 7.06 6.23 9.45
C ARG A 12 6.64 4.80 9.15
N ARG A 13 5.78 4.21 10.00
CA ARG A 13 5.22 2.88 9.78
C ARG A 13 4.31 2.85 8.55
N ALA A 14 3.41 3.83 8.42
CA ALA A 14 2.52 3.94 7.27
C ALA A 14 3.32 4.10 5.97
N VAL A 15 4.34 4.96 5.96
CA VAL A 15 5.24 5.14 4.80
C VAL A 15 5.94 3.83 4.44
N ARG A 16 6.52 3.13 5.43
CA ARG A 16 7.18 1.84 5.18
C ARG A 16 6.20 0.77 4.69
N ALA A 17 5.00 0.72 5.28
CA ALA A 17 3.96 -0.23 4.87
C ALA A 17 3.53 0.01 3.43
N GLY A 18 3.28 1.26 3.06
CA GLY A 18 2.92 1.64 1.69
C GLY A 18 4.04 1.33 0.69
N ALA A 19 5.30 1.63 1.04
CA ALA A 19 6.44 1.34 0.17
C ALA A 19 6.61 -0.17 -0.09
N ILE A 20 6.54 -1.00 0.96
CA ILE A 20 6.63 -2.46 0.82
C ILE A 20 5.44 -2.99 0.03
N ALA A 21 4.22 -2.54 0.35
CA ALA A 21 3.01 -2.99 -0.32
C ALA A 21 3.05 -2.65 -1.82
N ALA A 22 3.42 -1.42 -2.18
CA ALA A 22 3.49 -0.98 -3.58
C ALA A 22 4.46 -1.82 -4.43
N VAL A 23 5.62 -2.19 -3.87
CA VAL A 23 6.59 -3.04 -4.57
C VAL A 23 6.06 -4.47 -4.71
N VAL A 24 5.59 -5.07 -3.61
CA VAL A 24 5.13 -6.47 -3.61
C VAL A 24 3.87 -6.65 -4.45
N SER A 25 3.00 -5.63 -4.48
CA SER A 25 1.77 -5.67 -5.28
C SER A 25 2.00 -5.68 -6.77
N GLY A 26 3.17 -5.27 -7.29
CA GLY A 26 3.45 -5.33 -8.73
C GLY A 26 3.84 -6.71 -9.25
N ILE A 27 4.03 -7.69 -8.36
CA ILE A 27 4.48 -9.03 -8.72
C ILE A 27 3.46 -9.77 -9.60
N PRO A 28 2.16 -9.85 -9.27
CA PRO A 28 1.19 -10.59 -10.07
C PRO A 28 1.12 -10.10 -11.52
N SER A 29 1.05 -8.80 -11.76
CA SER A 29 1.08 -8.23 -13.11
C SER A 29 2.41 -8.42 -13.84
N THR A 30 3.54 -8.33 -13.15
CA THR A 30 4.86 -8.60 -13.74
C THR A 30 4.98 -10.06 -14.18
N VAL A 31 4.60 -11.00 -13.33
CA VAL A 31 4.59 -12.44 -13.63
C VAL A 31 3.67 -12.72 -14.81
N HIS A 32 2.45 -12.15 -14.81
CA HIS A 32 1.53 -12.31 -15.92
C HIS A 32 2.10 -11.78 -17.24
N ALA A 33 2.75 -10.61 -17.23
CA ALA A 33 3.37 -10.03 -18.42
C ALA A 33 4.49 -10.93 -18.96
N LEU A 34 5.36 -11.44 -18.08
CA LEU A 34 6.43 -12.38 -18.45
C LEU A 34 5.87 -13.68 -19.04
N CYS A 35 4.87 -14.29 -18.39
CA CYS A 35 4.26 -15.54 -18.85
C CYS A 35 3.51 -15.39 -20.19
N THR A 36 3.03 -14.19 -20.52
CA THR A 36 2.26 -13.93 -21.75
C THR A 36 3.07 -13.20 -22.83
N GLY A 37 4.37 -12.97 -22.61
CA GLY A 37 5.25 -12.25 -23.55
C GLY A 37 4.85 -10.79 -23.76
N ARG A 38 4.15 -10.17 -22.81
CA ARG A 38 3.70 -8.77 -22.88
C ARG A 38 4.71 -7.82 -22.26
N ASP A 39 4.61 -6.55 -22.62
CA ASP A 39 5.42 -5.48 -22.03
C ASP A 39 5.11 -5.30 -20.54
N ILE A 40 6.13 -5.55 -19.70
CA ILE A 40 6.09 -5.45 -18.23
C ILE A 40 5.73 -4.03 -17.79
N LEU A 41 6.18 -3.02 -18.53
CA LEU A 41 5.94 -1.61 -18.22
C LEU A 41 4.67 -1.07 -18.86
N ALA A 42 3.86 -1.90 -19.53
CA ALA A 42 2.63 -1.45 -20.17
C ALA A 42 1.68 -0.78 -19.17
N ALA A 43 1.51 -1.36 -17.98
CA ALA A 43 0.66 -0.80 -16.93
C ALA A 43 1.19 0.55 -16.42
N THR A 44 2.48 0.63 -16.13
CA THR A 44 3.12 1.88 -15.71
C THR A 44 3.07 2.93 -16.82
N ARG A 45 3.30 2.56 -18.09
CA ARG A 45 3.25 3.49 -19.22
C ARG A 45 1.84 4.04 -19.40
N ALA A 46 0.82 3.18 -19.32
CA ALA A 46 -0.59 3.58 -19.39
C ALA A 46 -0.99 4.49 -18.22
N ALA A 47 -0.53 4.24 -17.00
CA ALA A 47 -0.78 5.12 -15.86
C ALA A 47 -0.29 6.57 -16.10
N GLY A 48 0.68 6.76 -16.99
CA GLY A 48 1.16 8.09 -17.38
C GLY A 48 0.09 8.97 -18.04
N THR A 49 -1.00 8.39 -18.56
CA THR A 49 -2.12 9.17 -19.11
C THR A 49 -2.96 9.86 -18.04
N VAL A 50 -2.86 9.40 -16.79
CA VAL A 50 -3.59 9.97 -15.64
C VAL A 50 -3.05 11.34 -15.25
N CYS A 51 -1.78 11.63 -15.55
CA CYS A 51 -1.19 12.93 -15.25
C CYS A 51 -1.89 14.07 -16.03
N PRO A 52 -2.14 15.24 -15.39
CA PRO A 52 -2.75 16.39 -16.04
C PRO A 52 -2.01 16.77 -17.33
N GLY A 53 -2.76 17.01 -18.41
CA GLY A 53 -2.20 17.37 -19.73
C GLY A 53 -1.52 16.22 -20.50
N ARG A 54 -1.58 14.97 -20.00
CA ARG A 54 -0.94 13.80 -20.63
C ARG A 54 -1.90 12.71 -21.07
N ARG A 55 -3.20 13.01 -21.20
CA ARG A 55 -4.26 12.03 -21.49
C ARG A 55 -3.98 11.12 -22.69
N ASP A 56 -3.31 11.65 -23.71
CA ASP A 56 -2.93 10.91 -24.94
C ASP A 56 -1.42 10.60 -25.02
N ARG A 57 -0.67 10.86 -23.94
CA ARG A 57 0.80 10.76 -23.87
C ARG A 57 1.25 9.78 -22.79
N PRO A 58 1.06 8.46 -23.01
CA PRO A 58 1.48 7.44 -22.09
C PRO A 58 3.00 7.53 -21.86
N GLY A 59 3.47 7.24 -20.66
CA GLY A 59 4.87 7.41 -20.31
C GLY A 59 5.21 6.84 -18.95
N VAL A 60 6.31 6.10 -18.87
CA VAL A 60 6.72 5.36 -17.67
C VAL A 60 7.03 6.30 -16.51
N ALA A 61 7.73 7.40 -16.73
CA ALA A 61 8.06 8.36 -15.66
C ALA A 61 6.80 8.99 -15.04
N ALA A 62 5.87 9.47 -15.88
CA ALA A 62 4.60 10.02 -15.41
C ALA A 62 3.75 8.98 -14.71
N GLY A 63 3.71 7.76 -15.24
CA GLY A 63 2.95 6.68 -14.62
C GLY A 63 3.55 6.18 -13.32
N LEU A 64 4.87 6.23 -13.17
CA LEU A 64 5.53 5.96 -11.89
C LEU A 64 5.14 7.01 -10.85
N VAL A 65 5.13 8.29 -11.23
CA VAL A 65 4.68 9.39 -10.35
C VAL A 65 3.21 9.17 -9.95
N ALA A 66 2.33 8.91 -10.92
CA ALA A 66 0.92 8.63 -10.65
C ALA A 66 0.77 7.41 -9.71
N HIS A 67 1.51 6.34 -9.96
CA HIS A 67 1.47 5.12 -9.15
C HIS A 67 1.91 5.38 -7.71
N VAL A 68 2.99 6.13 -7.49
CA VAL A 68 3.47 6.49 -6.15
C VAL A 68 2.44 7.35 -5.42
N LEU A 69 1.87 8.36 -6.07
CA LEU A 69 0.89 9.25 -5.46
C LEU A 69 -0.40 8.51 -5.08
N VAL A 70 -0.92 7.67 -5.99
CA VAL A 70 -2.12 6.87 -5.74
C VAL A 70 -1.87 5.86 -4.61
N SER A 71 -0.75 5.14 -4.64
CA SER A 71 -0.39 4.17 -3.59
C SER A 71 -0.24 4.85 -2.23
N ALA A 72 0.38 6.03 -2.18
CA ALA A 72 0.52 6.81 -0.95
C ALA A 72 -0.84 7.29 -0.43
N GLY A 73 -1.70 7.81 -1.31
CA GLY A 73 -3.06 8.21 -0.96
C GLY A 73 -3.88 7.08 -0.36
N TRP A 74 -3.89 5.91 -1.00
CA TRP A 74 -4.58 4.73 -0.47
C TRP A 74 -3.98 4.20 0.83
N THR A 75 -2.66 4.20 0.95
CA THR A 75 -1.98 3.83 2.20
C THR A 75 -2.41 4.76 3.34
N ALA A 76 -2.52 6.07 3.10
CA ALA A 76 -2.97 7.03 4.10
C ALA A 76 -4.43 6.79 4.53
N VAL A 77 -5.32 6.49 3.56
CA VAL A 77 -6.72 6.11 3.84
C VAL A 77 -6.79 4.84 4.69
N LEU A 78 -6.06 3.79 4.30
CA LEU A 78 -6.02 2.53 5.04
C LEU A 78 -5.40 2.70 6.44
N ALA A 79 -4.36 3.51 6.59
CA ALA A 79 -3.79 3.86 7.89
C ALA A 79 -4.80 4.60 8.76
N ALA A 80 -5.56 5.54 8.20
CA ALA A 80 -6.60 6.25 8.93
C ALA A 80 -7.73 5.31 9.40
N ILE A 81 -8.12 4.34 8.58
CA ILE A 81 -9.09 3.30 8.95
C ILE A 81 -8.52 2.36 10.03
N ALA A 82 -7.26 1.94 9.87
CA ALA A 82 -6.57 1.03 10.78
C ALA A 82 -6.50 1.58 12.21
N ARG A 83 -6.37 2.91 12.37
CA ARG A 83 -6.42 3.58 13.68
C ARG A 83 -7.74 3.36 14.42
N ARG A 84 -8.85 3.19 13.70
CA ARG A 84 -10.18 2.99 14.30
C ARG A 84 -10.57 1.51 14.38
N ARG A 85 -10.11 0.70 13.43
CA ARG A 85 -10.37 -0.75 13.40
C ARG A 85 -9.18 -1.48 12.81
N ARG A 86 -8.74 -2.54 13.50
CA ARG A 86 -7.78 -3.51 12.96
C ARG A 86 -8.25 -4.05 11.61
N LEU A 87 -7.40 -3.91 10.59
CA LEU A 87 -7.68 -4.36 9.23
C LEU A 87 -7.26 -5.82 9.07
N GLY A 88 -6.01 -6.12 9.42
CA GLY A 88 -5.37 -7.39 9.14
C GLY A 88 -5.31 -7.70 7.65
N SER A 89 -4.75 -8.85 7.29
CA SER A 89 -4.59 -9.23 5.88
C SER A 89 -5.93 -9.40 5.15
N PHE A 90 -6.93 -10.00 5.81
CA PHE A 90 -8.21 -10.31 5.15
C PHE A 90 -9.05 -9.07 4.85
N ARG A 91 -9.26 -8.18 5.84
CA ARG A 91 -10.02 -6.94 5.60
C ARG A 91 -9.20 -5.97 4.75
N GLY A 92 -7.88 -6.01 4.87
CA GLY A 92 -6.96 -5.36 3.95
C GLY A 92 -7.18 -5.81 2.49
N ALA A 93 -7.25 -7.12 2.23
CA ALA A 93 -7.53 -7.65 0.89
C ALA A 93 -8.90 -7.21 0.37
N ALA A 94 -9.95 -7.27 1.21
CA ALA A 94 -11.28 -6.80 0.85
C ALA A 94 -11.27 -5.29 0.51
N ALA A 95 -10.54 -4.48 1.26
CA ALA A 95 -10.33 -3.06 0.95
C ALA A 95 -9.56 -2.89 -0.37
N GLY A 96 -8.54 -3.72 -0.62
CA GLY A 96 -7.82 -3.78 -1.90
C GLY A 96 -8.76 -4.05 -3.08
N LEU A 97 -9.70 -4.98 -2.95
CA LEU A 97 -10.70 -5.24 -3.98
C LEU A 97 -11.63 -4.04 -4.23
N ALA A 98 -12.03 -3.35 -3.16
CA ALA A 98 -12.82 -2.11 -3.28
C ALA A 98 -12.03 -1.00 -3.97
N ILE A 99 -10.73 -0.86 -3.67
CA ILE A 99 -9.84 0.06 -4.36
C ILE A 99 -9.74 -0.31 -5.84
N ALA A 100 -9.54 -1.59 -6.17
CA ALA A 100 -9.48 -2.05 -7.55
C ALA A 100 -10.75 -1.68 -8.33
N ALA A 101 -11.92 -1.86 -7.71
CA ALA A 101 -13.19 -1.51 -8.33
C ALA A 101 -13.30 0.02 -8.57
N LEU A 102 -12.81 0.84 -7.65
CA LEU A 102 -12.79 2.30 -7.80
C LEU A 102 -11.78 2.74 -8.87
N ASP A 103 -10.53 2.30 -8.77
CA ASP A 103 -9.44 2.69 -9.65
C ASP A 103 -9.72 2.23 -11.09
N LEU A 104 -10.09 0.96 -11.30
CA LEU A 104 -10.40 0.45 -12.64
C LEU A 104 -11.74 0.97 -13.17
N GLY A 105 -12.72 1.22 -12.29
CA GLY A 105 -14.02 1.77 -12.66
C GLY A 105 -13.94 3.25 -13.07
N VAL A 106 -13.17 4.06 -12.36
CA VAL A 106 -13.00 5.49 -12.63
C VAL A 106 -11.95 5.71 -13.71
N ALA A 107 -10.72 5.18 -13.51
CA ALA A 107 -9.64 5.37 -14.48
C ALA A 107 -9.90 4.61 -15.78
N GLY A 108 -10.49 3.41 -15.74
CA GLY A 108 -10.83 2.67 -16.95
C GLY A 108 -11.95 3.31 -17.78
N ARG A 109 -12.80 4.15 -17.19
CA ARG A 109 -13.77 4.98 -17.94
C ARG A 109 -13.15 6.26 -18.47
N ALA A 110 -12.21 6.86 -17.73
CA ALA A 110 -11.60 8.13 -18.07
C ALA A 110 -10.42 8.02 -19.05
N TYR A 111 -9.72 6.87 -19.07
CA TYR A 111 -8.47 6.66 -19.79
C TYR A 111 -8.49 5.34 -20.58
N PRO A 112 -8.67 5.39 -21.91
CA PRO A 112 -8.72 4.20 -22.76
C PRO A 112 -7.47 3.31 -22.67
N ALA A 113 -6.29 3.90 -22.46
CA ALA A 113 -5.04 3.16 -22.29
C ALA A 113 -5.05 2.25 -21.04
N VAL A 114 -5.72 2.68 -19.96
CA VAL A 114 -5.90 1.86 -18.75
C VAL A 114 -6.94 0.77 -18.99
N GLN A 115 -8.00 1.07 -19.75
CA GLN A 115 -9.05 0.11 -20.08
C GLN A 115 -8.54 -1.09 -20.90
N ALA A 116 -7.53 -0.87 -21.75
CA ALA A 116 -6.95 -1.90 -22.62
C ALA A 116 -6.09 -2.94 -21.89
N LEU A 117 -5.79 -2.73 -20.60
CA LEU A 117 -4.94 -3.63 -19.83
C LEU A 117 -5.72 -4.86 -19.33
N PRO A 118 -5.05 -6.01 -19.17
CA PRO A 118 -5.66 -7.18 -18.55
C PRO A 118 -6.10 -6.87 -17.11
N ARG A 119 -7.42 -6.95 -16.85
CA ARG A 119 -7.99 -6.56 -15.55
C ARG A 119 -7.64 -7.53 -14.42
N ALA A 120 -7.60 -8.83 -14.71
CA ALA A 120 -7.35 -9.86 -13.71
C ALA A 120 -6.03 -9.65 -12.93
N PRO A 121 -4.85 -9.47 -13.57
CA PRO A 121 -3.62 -9.20 -12.84
C PRO A 121 -3.68 -7.88 -12.06
N GLN A 122 -4.33 -6.85 -12.58
CA GLN A 122 -4.47 -5.59 -11.85
C GLN A 122 -5.33 -5.72 -10.60
N VAL A 123 -6.41 -6.49 -10.65
CA VAL A 123 -7.22 -6.79 -9.45
C VAL A 123 -6.39 -7.56 -8.42
N LEU A 124 -5.56 -8.52 -8.87
CA LEU A 124 -4.64 -9.24 -7.99
C LEU A 124 -3.61 -8.32 -7.34
N ASP A 125 -3.04 -7.38 -8.09
CA ASP A 125 -2.10 -6.39 -7.55
C ASP A 125 -2.75 -5.61 -6.39
N HIS A 126 -4.00 -5.16 -6.57
CA HIS A 126 -4.74 -4.44 -5.53
C HIS A 126 -5.12 -5.31 -4.33
N LEU A 127 -5.49 -6.57 -4.55
CA LEU A 127 -5.73 -7.54 -3.47
C LEU A 127 -4.46 -7.72 -2.62
N VAL A 128 -3.31 -7.91 -3.26
CA VAL A 128 -2.01 -8.06 -2.59
C VAL A 128 -1.64 -6.77 -1.87
N PHE A 129 -1.79 -5.61 -2.52
CA PHE A 129 -1.54 -4.30 -1.91
C PHE A 129 -2.34 -4.13 -0.61
N GLY A 130 -3.65 -4.38 -0.67
CA GLY A 130 -4.53 -4.27 0.48
C GLY A 130 -4.17 -5.24 1.59
N ALA A 131 -3.92 -6.52 1.26
CA ALA A 131 -3.55 -7.54 2.23
C ALA A 131 -2.23 -7.22 2.96
N VAL A 132 -1.19 -6.84 2.21
CA VAL A 132 0.12 -6.51 2.76
C VAL A 132 0.04 -5.23 3.60
N THR A 133 -0.64 -4.19 3.11
CA THR A 133 -0.83 -2.94 3.85
C THR A 133 -1.57 -3.19 5.16
N GLY A 134 -2.70 -3.90 5.12
CA GLY A 134 -3.48 -4.26 6.31
C GLY A 134 -2.67 -5.07 7.32
N ALA A 135 -1.89 -6.06 6.86
CA ALA A 135 -1.01 -6.85 7.72
C ALA A 135 0.08 -6.00 8.38
N LEU A 136 0.71 -5.08 7.65
CA LEU A 136 1.82 -4.25 8.14
C LEU A 136 1.34 -3.17 9.11
N LEU A 137 0.15 -2.61 8.89
CA LEU A 137 -0.47 -1.63 9.78
C LEU A 137 -0.95 -2.27 11.09
N ASP A 138 -1.40 -3.51 11.07
CA ASP A 138 -1.90 -4.23 12.26
C ASP A 138 -0.80 -4.72 13.22
N ARG A 139 0.48 -4.70 12.80
CA ARG A 139 1.59 -5.19 13.64
C ARG A 139 1.75 -4.33 14.90
N PRO A 140 1.65 -4.92 16.11
CA PRO A 140 1.89 -4.20 17.36
C PRO A 140 3.25 -3.50 17.37
N HIS A 141 3.33 -2.35 18.04
CA HIS A 141 4.62 -1.78 18.42
C HIS A 141 5.33 -2.80 19.31
N ARG A 142 6.40 -3.43 18.82
CA ARG A 142 7.39 -4.04 19.70
C ARG A 142 8.20 -2.90 20.29
N THR A 143 7.68 -2.24 21.30
CA THR A 143 8.48 -1.45 22.22
C THR A 143 9.48 -2.42 22.85
N GLY A 144 10.76 -2.10 22.75
CA GLY A 144 11.80 -2.81 23.48
C GLY A 144 11.58 -2.62 24.97
N GLN A 145 10.77 -3.49 25.58
CA GLN A 145 10.92 -3.84 26.99
C GLN A 145 12.05 -4.87 27.08
N GLY A 146 13.27 -4.41 26.82
CA GLY A 146 14.46 -5.08 27.30
C GLY A 146 14.52 -4.85 28.80
N THR A 147 13.98 -5.80 29.56
CA THR A 147 14.54 -6.26 30.84
C THR A 147 15.39 -5.25 31.62
N THR A 148 14.78 -4.28 32.30
CA THR A 148 15.34 -3.81 33.57
C THR A 148 14.69 -4.62 34.67
N TRP A 149 15.44 -5.63 35.10
CA TRP A 149 15.18 -6.43 36.28
C TRP A 149 14.86 -5.50 37.46
N THR A 150 13.65 -5.63 38.01
CA THR A 150 13.36 -5.17 39.36
C THR A 150 14.06 -6.12 40.32
N THR A 151 15.35 -5.93 40.53
CA THR A 151 15.99 -6.45 41.74
C THR A 151 15.69 -5.43 42.83
N SER A 152 14.53 -5.57 43.49
CA SER A 152 14.34 -5.01 44.83
C SER A 152 15.10 -5.92 45.79
N PRO A 153 16.19 -5.47 46.43
CA PRO A 153 16.66 -6.16 47.62
C PRO A 153 15.68 -5.85 48.75
N GLY A 154 15.16 -6.92 49.35
CA GLY A 154 14.90 -7.04 50.78
C GLY A 154 14.15 -5.90 51.46
N CYS A 155 12.90 -6.18 51.82
CA CYS A 155 12.41 -5.88 53.16
C CYS A 155 13.51 -6.21 54.19
N SER A 156 14.09 -5.20 54.81
CA SER A 156 14.59 -5.32 56.18
C SER A 156 13.51 -4.77 57.09
N GLU A 157 12.71 -5.69 57.62
CA GLU A 157 11.95 -5.45 58.85
C GLU A 157 12.95 -5.33 60.02
N LEU A 158 12.68 -4.33 60.87
CA LEU A 158 13.03 -4.19 62.29
C LEU A 158 14.51 -4.11 62.69
#